data_AF-A2FLD5-F1
#
_entry.id   AF-A2FLD5-F1
#
_cell.length_a   1.000
_cell.length_b   1.000
_cell.length_c   1.000
_cell.angle_alpha   90.00
_cell.angle_beta   90.00
_cell.angle_gamma   90.00
#
_symmetry.space_group_name_H-M   'P 1'
#
loop_
_entity.id
_entity.type
_entity.pdbx_description
1 polymer ?
#
loop_
_entity_poly.entity_id
_entity_poly.type
_entity_poly.pdbx_seq_one_letter_code
_entity_poly.pdbx_strand_id
1 'polypeptide(L)'
;MSFDIDSLLAKTPPSKPNITETEQKPIQKTKPSHTASYKEESAFRKRRRDRDNEIARVQQRVSGFNASLSEAWPTLCQHFGQKITQDELVSIAEAIKPYAQVKLDRDARRRKSVILKWYQDNWSQISKYIKYVVLEDEGSSSSANTA
;
A
#
# COMPACT_ATOMS: atom_id res chain seq x y z
N MET A 1 23.54 45.86 -36.75
CA MET A 1 22.08 46.06 -36.61
C MET A 1 21.71 45.72 -35.18
N SER A 2 21.10 46.69 -34.50
CA SER A 2 20.57 46.66 -33.13
C SER A 2 19.36 45.74 -32.95
N PHE A 3 18.92 45.69 -31.68
CA PHE A 3 17.63 45.29 -31.10
C PHE A 3 17.61 43.87 -30.54
N ASP A 4 17.15 43.53 -29.34
CA ASP A 4 16.78 44.19 -28.06
C ASP A 4 16.48 43.02 -27.10
N ILE A 5 16.99 42.99 -25.86
CA ILE A 5 16.30 43.36 -24.60
C ILE A 5 15.05 42.51 -24.28
N ASP A 6 15.14 41.80 -23.15
CA ASP A 6 14.08 41.32 -22.26
C ASP A 6 12.84 40.62 -22.85
N SER A 7 12.81 39.29 -22.69
CA SER A 7 11.57 38.50 -22.73
C SER A 7 11.22 37.96 -21.34
N LEU A 8 11.00 38.89 -20.40
CA LEU A 8 10.16 38.66 -19.22
C LEU A 8 8.71 39.01 -19.63
N LEU A 9 7.83 38.02 -19.74
CA LEU A 9 6.40 38.30 -19.53
C LEU A 9 5.71 37.15 -18.81
N ALA A 10 5.21 37.52 -17.64
CA ALA A 10 4.53 36.70 -16.68
C ALA A 10 3.23 36.10 -17.24
N LYS A 11 2.97 34.90 -16.75
CA LYS A 11 1.76 34.10 -16.94
C LYS A 11 0.51 34.91 -16.59
N THR A 12 -0.33 35.20 -17.58
CA THR A 12 -1.73 35.55 -17.38
C THR A 12 -2.53 34.33 -16.92
N PRO A 13 -3.27 34.38 -15.80
CA PRO A 13 -4.24 33.35 -15.46
C PRO A 13 -5.53 33.51 -16.29
N PRO A 14 -6.17 32.41 -16.71
CA PRO A 14 -7.40 32.45 -17.47
C PRO A 14 -8.62 32.85 -16.62
N SER A 15 -9.52 33.54 -17.30
CA SER A 15 -10.77 34.14 -16.85
C SER A 15 -11.95 33.16 -16.85
N LYS A 16 -12.94 33.47 -15.98
CA LYS A 16 -14.39 33.09 -15.96
C LYS A 16 -14.77 31.81 -15.18
N PRO A 17 -16.02 31.67 -14.67
CA PRO A 17 -17.22 32.49 -14.93
C PRO A 17 -18.02 32.99 -13.70
N ASN A 18 -18.83 34.00 -14.03
CA ASN A 18 -19.94 34.62 -13.30
C ASN A 18 -20.97 33.57 -12.85
N ILE A 19 -21.31 33.56 -11.55
CA ILE A 19 -22.34 32.69 -10.99
C ILE A 19 -23.52 33.57 -10.57
N THR A 20 -24.62 33.31 -11.25
CA THR A 20 -25.92 33.96 -11.14
C THR A 20 -26.51 33.84 -9.74
N GLU A 21 -27.04 34.97 -9.31
CA GLU A 21 -27.86 35.23 -8.14
C GLU A 21 -29.05 34.26 -8.08
N THR A 22 -28.98 33.28 -7.17
CA THR A 22 -30.13 32.43 -6.84
C THR A 22 -30.71 32.87 -5.50
N GLU A 23 -31.80 33.63 -5.60
CA GLU A 23 -32.94 33.73 -4.68
C GLU A 23 -32.86 32.89 -3.39
N GLN A 24 -32.53 33.54 -2.25
CA GLN A 24 -32.61 32.94 -0.93
C GLN A 24 -34.07 32.88 -0.46
N LYS A 25 -34.69 31.71 -0.56
CA LYS A 25 -35.88 31.38 0.25
C LYS A 25 -35.47 31.15 1.71
N PRO A 26 -36.25 31.64 2.70
CA PRO A 26 -35.96 31.40 4.10
C PRO A 26 -36.10 29.90 4.42
N ILE A 27 -34.96 29.25 4.67
CA ILE A 27 -34.90 27.88 5.19
C ILE A 27 -35.47 27.93 6.61
N GLN A 28 -36.67 27.39 6.76
CA GLN A 28 -37.27 27.11 8.06
C GLN A 28 -36.34 26.17 8.82
N LYS A 29 -35.87 26.62 9.98
CA LYS A 29 -35.06 25.83 10.92
C LYS A 29 -35.89 24.66 11.44
N THR A 30 -35.87 23.53 10.74
CA THR A 30 -36.29 22.26 11.33
C THR A 30 -35.17 21.82 12.27
N LYS A 31 -35.50 21.70 13.56
CA LYS A 31 -34.59 21.15 14.57
C LYS A 31 -34.33 19.69 14.20
N PRO A 32 -33.10 19.26 13.87
CA PRO A 32 -32.82 17.85 13.73
C PRO A 32 -32.90 17.19 15.11
N SER A 33 -33.65 16.10 15.18
CA SER A 33 -33.75 15.22 16.36
C SER A 33 -32.34 14.86 16.85
N HIS A 34 -32.01 15.31 18.06
CA HIS A 34 -30.65 15.37 18.59
C HIS A 34 -30.04 14.00 18.99
N THR A 35 -30.73 12.87 18.83
CA THR A 35 -30.27 11.59 19.40
C THR A 35 -29.55 10.66 18.41
N ALA A 36 -29.81 10.76 17.10
CA ALA A 36 -29.14 9.92 16.09
C ALA A 36 -27.73 10.43 15.71
N SER A 37 -27.53 11.75 15.75
CA SER A 37 -26.32 12.42 15.26
C SER A 37 -25.04 12.09 16.08
N TYR A 38 -25.14 11.98 17.41
CA TYR A 38 -23.96 11.73 18.25
C TYR A 38 -23.42 10.30 18.18
N LYS A 39 -24.30 9.33 17.90
CA LYS A 39 -23.91 7.92 17.82
C LYS A 39 -23.12 7.62 16.55
N GLU A 40 -23.45 8.30 15.44
CA GLU A 40 -22.73 8.17 14.18
C GLU A 40 -21.38 8.89 14.22
N GLU A 41 -21.33 10.10 14.76
CA GLU A 41 -20.10 10.90 14.93
C GLU A 41 -19.05 10.18 15.79
N SER A 42 -19.47 9.59 16.91
CA SER A 42 -18.58 8.85 17.81
C SER A 42 -18.05 7.56 17.18
N ALA A 43 -18.89 6.82 16.45
CA ALA A 43 -18.46 5.64 15.69
C ALA A 43 -17.46 6.00 14.59
N PHE A 44 -17.66 7.11 13.88
CA PHE A 44 -16.73 7.60 12.87
C PHE A 44 -15.36 7.95 13.47
N ARG A 45 -15.33 8.73 14.56
CA ARG A 45 -14.08 9.10 15.26
C ARG A 45 -13.34 7.86 15.77
N LYS A 46 -14.05 6.86 16.28
CA LYS A 46 -13.47 5.58 16.71
C LYS A 46 -12.81 4.85 15.54
N ARG A 47 -13.51 4.67 14.42
CA ARG A 47 -12.97 4.01 13.22
C ARG A 47 -11.72 4.71 12.68
N ARG A 48 -11.70 6.05 12.72
CA ARG A 48 -10.53 6.83 12.32
C ARG A 48 -9.34 6.57 13.25
N ARG A 49 -9.55 6.64 14.56
CA ARG A 49 -8.49 6.36 15.54
C ARG A 49 -7.93 4.94 15.41
N ASP A 50 -8.81 3.95 15.22
CA ASP A 50 -8.39 2.56 15.05
C ASP A 50 -7.51 2.40 13.79
N ARG A 51 -7.85 3.10 12.71
CA ARG A 51 -7.04 3.15 11.48
C ARG A 51 -5.69 3.84 11.72
N ASP A 52 -5.69 4.99 12.38
CA ASP A 52 -4.46 5.75 12.64
C ASP A 52 -3.51 4.93 13.53
N ASN A 53 -4.06 4.23 14.54
CA ASN A 53 -3.31 3.30 15.39
C ASN A 53 -2.76 2.11 14.60
N GLU A 54 -3.53 1.54 13.66
CA GLU A 54 -3.05 0.48 12.78
C GLU A 54 -1.87 0.94 11.91
N ILE A 55 -1.99 2.13 11.31
CA ILE A 55 -0.95 2.72 10.47
C ILE A 55 0.32 2.96 11.29
N ALA A 56 0.20 3.58 12.47
CA ALA A 56 1.33 3.88 13.34
C ALA A 56 2.09 2.60 13.76
N ARG A 57 1.38 1.54 14.12
CA ARG A 57 1.98 0.25 14.47
C ARG A 57 2.75 -0.38 13.31
N VAL A 58 2.19 -0.33 12.10
CA VAL A 58 2.85 -0.84 10.90
C VAL A 58 4.10 -0.02 10.59
N GLN A 59 3.99 1.30 10.62
CA GLN A 59 5.12 2.20 10.39
C GLN A 59 6.24 1.97 11.40
N GLN A 60 5.91 1.83 12.68
CA GLN A 60 6.90 1.53 13.72
C GLN A 60 7.63 0.22 13.44
N ARG A 61 6.91 -0.82 13.00
CA ARG A 61 7.49 -2.14 12.71
C ARG A 61 8.44 -2.13 11.51
N VAL A 62 8.10 -1.37 10.48
CA VAL A 62 8.89 -1.26 9.24
C VAL A 62 9.91 -0.10 9.35
N SER A 63 9.92 0.63 10.46
CA SER A 63 10.81 1.76 10.67
C SER A 63 12.27 1.33 10.53
N GLY A 64 13.04 2.05 9.70
CA GLY A 64 14.44 1.75 9.44
C GLY A 64 14.69 0.50 8.58
N PHE A 65 13.66 -0.19 8.10
CA PHE A 65 13.83 -1.32 7.19
C PHE A 65 14.01 -0.84 5.75
N ASN A 66 15.11 -1.25 5.14
CA ASN A 66 15.35 -1.06 3.72
C ASN A 66 15.46 -2.42 3.03
N ALA A 67 14.49 -2.75 2.19
CA ALA A 67 14.45 -4.02 1.47
C ALA A 67 15.68 -4.21 0.56
N SER A 68 16.19 -3.14 -0.06
CA SER A 68 17.34 -3.21 -0.97
C SER A 68 18.66 -3.51 -0.26
N LEU A 69 18.76 -3.18 1.04
CA LEU A 69 19.94 -3.46 1.86
C LEU A 69 19.82 -4.78 2.63
N SER A 70 18.67 -5.44 2.54
CA SER A 70 18.42 -6.71 3.23
C SER A 70 19.12 -7.87 2.51
N GLU A 71 19.53 -8.91 3.24
CA GLU A 71 20.06 -10.15 2.63
C GLU A 71 18.95 -11.03 2.07
N ALA A 72 17.76 -10.92 2.68
CA ALA A 72 16.61 -11.72 2.31
C ALA A 72 16.10 -11.39 0.90
N TRP A 73 15.94 -10.10 0.58
CA TRP A 73 15.37 -9.65 -0.69
C TRP A 73 16.17 -10.08 -1.95
N PRO A 74 17.49 -9.84 -2.06
CA PRO A 74 18.24 -10.24 -3.25
C PRO A 74 18.22 -11.75 -3.45
N THR A 75 18.28 -12.53 -2.37
CA THR A 75 18.22 -14.00 -2.43
C THR A 75 16.85 -14.48 -2.89
N LEU A 76 15.77 -13.89 -2.39
CA LEU A 76 14.41 -14.17 -2.86
C LEU A 76 14.29 -13.83 -4.36
N CYS A 77 14.78 -12.67 -4.78
CA CYS A 77 14.75 -12.27 -6.19
C CYS A 77 15.58 -13.17 -7.10
N GLN A 78 16.68 -13.75 -6.59
CA GLN A 78 17.49 -14.70 -7.33
C GLN A 78 16.76 -16.04 -7.55
N HIS A 79 16.00 -16.50 -6.55
CA HIS A 79 15.30 -17.78 -6.61
C HIS A 79 13.94 -17.72 -7.33
N PHE A 80 13.16 -16.66 -7.09
CA PHE A 80 11.78 -16.54 -7.56
C PHE A 80 11.59 -15.46 -8.63
N GLY A 81 12.65 -14.73 -8.99
CA GLY A 81 12.64 -13.66 -10.00
C GLY A 81 12.55 -12.26 -9.42
N GLN A 82 12.83 -11.24 -10.23
CA GLN A 82 12.89 -9.84 -9.76
C GLN A 82 11.52 -9.23 -9.41
N LYS A 83 10.42 -9.79 -9.93
CA LYS A 83 9.07 -9.21 -9.84
C LYS A 83 8.12 -10.03 -8.96
N ILE A 84 8.59 -10.42 -7.77
CA ILE A 84 7.76 -11.20 -6.84
C ILE A 84 6.57 -10.37 -6.33
N THR A 85 5.37 -10.91 -6.45
CA THR A 85 4.15 -10.28 -5.94
C THR A 85 4.02 -10.47 -4.43
N GLN A 86 3.09 -9.73 -3.79
CA GLN A 86 2.85 -9.93 -2.36
C GLN A 86 2.29 -11.32 -2.08
N ASP A 87 1.37 -11.80 -2.92
CA ASP A 87 0.70 -13.08 -2.73
C ASP A 87 1.68 -14.24 -2.86
N GLU A 88 2.60 -14.19 -3.81
CA GLU A 88 3.72 -15.14 -3.91
C GLU A 88 4.59 -15.17 -2.65
N LEU A 89 4.96 -14.01 -2.12
CA LEU A 89 5.71 -13.93 -0.85
C LEU A 89 4.93 -14.57 0.30
N VAL A 90 3.62 -14.36 0.35
CA VAL A 90 2.76 -14.99 1.37
C VAL A 90 2.70 -16.50 1.18
N SER A 91 2.53 -16.99 -0.05
CA SER A 91 2.50 -18.42 -0.37
C SER A 91 3.81 -19.12 0.01
N ILE A 92 4.96 -18.51 -0.32
CA ILE A 92 6.28 -19.02 0.09
C ILE A 92 6.37 -19.05 1.62
N ALA A 93 5.97 -17.98 2.31
CA ALA A 93 6.02 -17.93 3.76
C ALA A 93 5.11 -18.98 4.41
N GLU A 94 3.92 -19.21 3.86
CA GLU A 94 2.98 -20.22 4.34
C GLU A 94 3.48 -21.65 4.10
N ALA A 95 4.23 -21.89 3.03
CA ALA A 95 4.91 -23.16 2.79
C ALA A 95 6.09 -23.39 3.74
N ILE A 96 6.86 -22.35 4.09
CA ILE A 96 8.07 -22.47 4.93
C ILE A 96 7.75 -22.47 6.44
N LYS A 97 6.68 -21.78 6.88
CA LYS A 97 6.35 -21.64 8.31
C LYS A 97 6.33 -22.95 9.12
N PRO A 98 5.79 -24.11 8.64
CA PRO A 98 5.79 -25.33 9.44
C PRO A 98 7.20 -25.89 9.67
N TYR A 99 8.12 -25.67 8.72
CA TYR A 99 9.49 -26.18 8.79
C TYR A 99 10.39 -25.27 9.60
N ALA A 100 10.24 -23.95 9.44
CA ALA A 100 11.04 -22.96 10.16
C ALA A 100 10.54 -22.71 11.60
N GLN A 101 9.38 -23.25 12.01
CA GLN A 101 8.74 -23.00 13.31
C GLN A 101 8.48 -21.50 13.60
N VAL A 102 8.33 -20.69 12.55
CA VAL A 102 8.07 -19.25 12.65
C VAL A 102 6.59 -18.97 12.46
N LYS A 103 6.04 -18.01 13.21
CA LYS A 103 4.65 -17.55 13.02
C LYS A 103 4.59 -16.44 11.98
N LEU A 104 3.64 -16.56 11.05
CA LEU A 104 3.36 -15.52 10.07
C LEU A 104 2.29 -14.56 10.61
N ASP A 105 2.65 -13.28 10.72
CA ASP A 105 1.75 -12.25 11.24
C ASP A 105 0.67 -11.85 10.24
N ARG A 106 -0.51 -11.46 10.75
CA ARG A 106 -1.61 -10.96 9.92
C ARG A 106 -1.21 -9.73 9.10
N ASP A 107 -0.40 -8.83 9.67
CA ASP A 107 0.08 -7.64 8.95
C ASP A 107 1.07 -7.99 7.84
N ALA A 108 1.89 -9.05 8.02
CA ALA A 108 2.77 -9.56 6.97
C ALA A 108 1.95 -10.09 5.78
N ARG A 109 0.85 -10.81 6.04
CA ARG A 109 -0.06 -11.27 4.96
C ARG A 109 -0.71 -10.12 4.17
N ARG A 110 -0.84 -8.95 4.79
CA ARG A 110 -1.57 -7.80 4.23
C ARG A 110 -0.70 -6.80 3.48
N ARG A 111 0.59 -6.70 3.79
CA ARG A 111 1.46 -5.63 3.27
C ARG A 111 2.84 -6.17 2.89
N LYS A 112 3.24 -5.92 1.64
CA LYS A 112 4.55 -6.33 1.09
C LYS A 112 5.75 -5.87 1.95
N SER A 113 5.73 -4.64 2.46
CA SER A 113 6.84 -4.14 3.28
C SER A 113 7.02 -4.89 4.62
N VAL A 114 5.89 -5.31 5.23
CA VAL A 114 5.90 -6.03 6.50
C VAL A 114 6.37 -7.47 6.32
N ILE A 115 5.95 -8.16 5.25
CA ILE A 115 6.42 -9.52 4.96
C ILE A 115 7.91 -9.56 4.64
N LEU A 116 8.43 -8.56 3.92
CA LEU A 116 9.87 -8.45 3.66
C LEU A 116 10.67 -8.27 4.94
N LYS A 117 10.19 -7.42 5.86
CA LYS A 117 10.79 -7.29 7.20
C LYS A 117 10.75 -8.61 7.96
N TRP A 118 9.63 -9.33 7.90
CA TRP A 118 9.48 -10.65 8.53
C TRP A 118 10.48 -11.68 7.99
N TYR A 119 10.72 -11.69 6.67
CA TYR A 119 11.74 -12.54 6.06
C TYR A 119 13.14 -12.21 6.56
N GLN A 120 13.48 -10.92 6.62
CA GLN A 120 14.78 -10.48 7.14
C GLN A 120 14.97 -10.87 8.62
N ASP A 121 13.94 -10.70 9.44
CA ASP A 121 13.99 -11.01 10.88
C ASP A 121 14.18 -12.50 11.16
N ASN A 122 13.70 -13.36 10.26
CA ASN A 122 13.74 -14.81 10.39
C ASN A 122 14.69 -15.47 9.38
N TRP A 123 15.59 -14.70 8.77
CA TRP A 123 16.41 -15.13 7.65
C TRP A 123 17.28 -16.36 7.97
N SER A 124 17.84 -16.42 9.17
CA SER A 124 18.67 -17.54 9.64
C SER A 124 17.94 -18.88 9.64
N GLN A 125 16.61 -18.85 9.82
CA GLN A 125 15.76 -20.04 9.83
C GLN A 125 15.22 -20.33 8.43
N ILE A 126 14.76 -19.31 7.71
CA ILE A 126 14.07 -19.43 6.42
C ILE A 126 15.02 -19.78 5.27
N SER A 127 16.23 -19.21 5.26
CA SER A 127 17.20 -19.34 4.15
C SER A 127 17.50 -20.80 3.76
N LYS A 128 17.47 -21.71 4.73
CA LYS A 128 17.70 -23.16 4.52
C LYS A 128 16.59 -23.82 3.69
N TYR A 129 15.36 -23.30 3.79
CA TYR A 129 14.18 -23.92 3.19
C TYR A 129 13.80 -23.32 1.83
N ILE A 130 14.25 -22.09 1.53
CA ILE A 130 13.93 -21.38 0.28
C ILE A 130 14.27 -22.22 -0.96
N LYS A 131 15.36 -22.98 -0.92
CA LYS A 131 15.82 -23.81 -2.05
C LYS A 131 14.86 -24.95 -2.41
N TYR A 132 13.97 -25.33 -1.51
CA TYR A 132 13.02 -26.43 -1.72
C TYR A 132 11.64 -25.94 -2.17
N VAL A 133 11.41 -24.62 -2.20
CA VAL A 133 10.12 -24.06 -2.62
C VAL A 133 10.19 -23.73 -4.11
N VAL A 134 9.22 -24.22 -4.87
CA VAL A 134 9.02 -23.92 -6.28
C VAL A 134 7.68 -23.22 -6.42
N LEU A 135 7.66 -22.10 -7.15
CA LEU A 135 6.42 -21.42 -7.53
C LEU A 135 6.00 -21.91 -8.91
N GLU A 136 4.78 -22.41 -9.01
CA GLU A 136 4.16 -22.78 -10.29
C GLU A 136 3.27 -21.61 -10.74
N ASP A 137 3.62 -20.99 -11.86
CA ASP A 137 2.75 -20.02 -12.51
C ASP A 137 1.66 -20.78 -13.26
N GLU A 138 0.40 -20.64 -12.82
CA GLU A 138 -0.78 -21.24 -13.46
C GLU A 138 -1.12 -20.60 -14.83
N GLY A 139 -0.18 -19.88 -15.45
CA GLY A 139 -0.37 -19.04 -16.63
C GLY A 139 0.41 -19.43 -17.89
N SER A 140 1.21 -20.50 -17.89
CA SER A 140 2.06 -20.87 -19.05
C SER A 140 1.62 -22.13 -19.82
N SER A 141 0.34 -22.52 -19.74
CA SER A 141 -0.19 -23.73 -20.42
C SER A 141 -1.06 -23.44 -21.65
N SER A 142 -0.98 -22.26 -22.27
CA SER A 142 -1.75 -21.96 -23.49
C SER A 142 -1.02 -21.07 -24.49
N SER A 143 -0.15 -21.66 -25.32
CA SER A 143 0.08 -21.25 -26.73
C SER A 143 1.03 -22.23 -27.43
N ALA A 144 0.55 -23.44 -27.73
CA ALA A 144 1.14 -24.31 -28.73
C ALA A 144 -0.01 -24.98 -29.49
N ASN A 145 -0.57 -24.26 -30.46
CA ASN A 145 -1.32 -24.78 -31.62
C ASN A 145 -1.75 -23.57 -32.47
N THR A 146 -1.03 -23.28 -33.55
CA THR A 146 -1.53 -22.85 -34.88
C THR A 146 -0.33 -22.54 -35.78
N ALA A 147 0.00 -23.47 -36.68
CA ALA A 147 0.37 -23.26 -38.10
C ALA A 147 0.87 -24.59 -38.68
#